data_AF-A0A974UGY1-F1
#
_entry.id   AF-A0A974UGY1-F1
#
_cell.length_a   1.000
_cell.length_b   1.000
_cell.length_c   1.000
_cell.angle_alpha   90.00
_cell.angle_beta   90.00
_cell.angle_gamma   90.00
#
_symmetry.space_group_name_H-M   'P 1'
#
loop_
_entity.id
_entity.type
_entity.pdbx_description
1 polymer ?
#
loop_
_entity_poly.entity_id
_entity_poly.type
_entity_poly.pdbx_seq_one_letter_code
_entity_poly.pdbx_strand_id
1 'polypeptide(L)' 'MWKEGSLKIHNSIFHYWMKVYEEGSQFGIEGGRISKLMLKRDGKVVCNYDRGWDIEPSDPDTQLALELLLHKENS' A
#
# COMPACT_ATOMS: atom_id res chain seq x y z
N MET A 1 -8.09 11.47 -0.72
CA MET A 1 -7.88 11.62 0.74
C MET A 1 -6.73 10.74 1.21
N TRP A 2 -5.95 11.21 2.19
CA TRP A 2 -4.96 10.37 2.87
C TRP A 2 -5.68 9.46 3.86
N LYS A 3 -5.25 8.20 3.91
CA LYS A 3 -5.71 7.17 4.84
C LYS A 3 -4.48 6.57 5.51
N GLU A 4 -4.55 6.39 6.81
CA GLU A 4 -3.52 5.69 7.57
C GLU A 4 -4.16 4.61 8.43
N GLY A 5 -3.36 3.62 8.81
CA GLY A 5 -3.81 2.54 9.66
C GLY A 5 -2.74 1.51 9.91
N SER A 6 -3.15 0.40 10.51
CA SER A 6 -2.30 -0.75 10.70
C SER A 6 -3.01 -2.03 10.25
N LEU A 7 -2.20 -2.98 9.85
CA LEU A 7 -2.56 -4.25 9.27
C LEU A 7 -1.73 -5.31 10.00
N LYS A 8 -2.38 -6.34 10.51
CA LYS A 8 -1.69 -7.50 11.05
C LYS A 8 -1.70 -8.60 9.99
N ILE A 9 -0.52 -8.95 9.47
CA ILE A 9 -0.32 -10.09 8.59
C ILE A 9 0.50 -11.12 9.35
N HIS A 10 -0.05 -12.32 9.53
CA HIS A 10 0.56 -13.36 10.35
C HIS A 10 0.99 -12.82 11.73
N ASN A 11 2.30 -12.78 11.99
CA ASN A 11 2.90 -12.30 13.22
C ASN A 11 3.51 -10.89 13.11
N SER A 12 3.39 -10.24 11.95
CA SER A 12 3.95 -8.92 11.67
C SER A 12 2.86 -7.85 11.64
N ILE A 13 3.20 -6.67 12.17
CA ILE A 13 2.35 -5.48 12.14
C ILE A 13 2.92 -4.52 11.11
N PHE A 14 2.10 -4.19 10.13
CA PHE A 14 2.39 -3.21 9.11
C PHE A 14 1.62 -1.93 9.39
N HIS A 15 2.29 -0.81 9.35
CA HIS A 15 1.66 0.51 9.34
C HIS A 15 1.63 1.01 7.91
N TYR A 16 0.47 1.44 7.45
CA TYR A 16 0.29 1.93 6.09
C TYR A 16 -0.14 3.40 6.08
N TRP A 17 0.35 4.11 5.07
CA TRP A 17 -0.15 5.42 4.68
C TRP A 17 -0.41 5.38 3.19
N MET A 18 -1.64 5.64 2.80
CA MET A 18 -2.02 5.64 1.39
C MET A 18 -2.82 6.88 1.03
N LYS A 19 -2.60 7.37 -0.18
CA LYS A 19 -3.38 8.45 -0.76
C LYS A 19 -4.31 7.87 -1.80
N VAL A 20 -5.60 7.83 -1.47
CA VAL A 20 -6.65 7.29 -2.32
C VAL A 20 -7.43 8.44 -2.95
N TYR A 21 -7.73 8.36 -4.24
CA TYR A 21 -8.57 9.32 -4.96
C TYR A 21 -9.99 8.76 -5.16
N GLU A 22 -10.94 9.63 -5.48
CA GLU A 22 -12.34 9.20 -5.68
C GLU A 22 -12.49 8.29 -6.90
N GLU A 23 -11.73 8.56 -7.97
CA GLU A 23 -11.70 7.74 -9.17
C GLU A 23 -10.31 7.11 -9.36
N GLY A 24 -10.29 5.97 -10.05
CA GLY A 24 -9.05 5.36 -10.52
C GLY A 24 -8.32 6.32 -11.47
N SER A 25 -7.00 6.24 -11.47
CA SER A 25 -6.17 7.12 -12.31
C SER A 25 -5.13 6.29 -13.05
N GLN A 26 -4.69 6.77 -14.23
CA GLN A 26 -3.54 6.22 -14.94
C GLN A 26 -2.27 6.13 -14.07
N PHE A 27 -2.19 6.95 -13.01
CA PHE A 27 -1.09 6.95 -12.05
C PHE A 27 -1.37 6.13 -10.78
N GLY A 28 -2.58 5.58 -10.67
CA GLY A 28 -2.94 4.68 -9.60
C GLY A 28 -2.21 3.35 -9.73
N ILE A 29 -1.91 2.71 -8.61
CA ILE A 29 -1.38 1.35 -8.59
C ILE A 29 -2.38 0.47 -9.33
N GLU A 30 -1.92 -0.17 -10.41
CA GLU A 30 -2.75 -0.99 -11.33
C GLU A 30 -3.94 -0.24 -11.96
N GLY A 31 -3.82 1.08 -12.15
CA GLY A 31 -4.93 1.91 -12.65
C GLY A 31 -6.03 2.16 -11.60
N GLY A 32 -5.81 1.72 -10.36
CA GLY A 32 -6.75 1.83 -9.25
C GLY A 32 -6.78 3.23 -8.62
N ARG A 33 -7.41 3.31 -7.45
CA ARG A 33 -7.65 4.58 -6.74
C ARG A 33 -6.47 5.04 -5.87
N ILE A 34 -5.57 4.13 -5.52
CA ILE A 34 -4.39 4.40 -4.68
C ILE A 34 -3.28 5.00 -5.55
N SER A 35 -2.93 6.26 -5.32
CA SER A 35 -1.88 6.95 -6.09
C SER A 35 -0.54 7.03 -5.35
N LYS A 36 -0.57 6.94 -4.02
CA LYS A 36 0.63 6.81 -3.18
C LYS A 36 0.39 5.77 -2.10
N LEU A 37 1.41 4.97 -1.81
CA LEU A 37 1.37 3.97 -0.74
C LEU A 37 2.73 3.91 -0.05
N MET A 38 2.72 3.85 1.27
CA MET A 38 3.89 3.54 2.08
C MET A 38 3.51 2.47 3.10
N LEU A 39 4.30 1.39 3.15
CA LEU A 39 4.21 0.34 4.15
C LEU A 39 5.45 0.35 5.01
N LYS A 40 5.24 0.39 6.33
CA LYS A 40 6.30 0.23 7.32
C LYS A 40 6.07 -1.01 8.15
N ARG A 41 7.12 -1.80 8.34
CA ARG A 41 7.17 -2.97 9.24
C ARG A 41 8.37 -2.82 10.16
N ASP A 42 8.18 -3.00 11.46
CA ASP A 42 9.27 -2.86 12.46
C ASP A 42 10.04 -1.53 12.37
N GLY A 43 9.33 -0.44 12.03
CA GLY A 43 9.91 0.90 11.86
C GLY A 43 10.65 1.13 10.53
N LYS A 44 10.79 0.11 9.67
CA LYS A 44 11.43 0.22 8.35
C LYS A 44 10.40 0.30 7.24
N VAL A 45 10.65 1.13 6.22
CA VAL A 45 9.84 1.15 5.00
C VAL A 45 10.18 -0.08 4.20
N VAL A 46 9.18 -0.93 3.96
CA VAL A 46 9.31 -2.22 3.24
C VAL A 46 8.67 -2.17 1.86
N CYS A 47 7.80 -1.20 1.61
CA CYS A 47 7.21 -0.95 0.30
C CYS A 47 6.80 0.52 0.22
N ASN A 48 7.07 1.16 -0.91
CA ASN A 48 6.74 2.55 -1.18
C ASN A 48 6.46 2.76 -2.67
N TYR A 49 5.36 3.46 -2.95
CA TYR A 49 4.92 3.81 -4.29
C TYR A 49 4.56 5.29 -4.34
N ASP A 50 5.25 6.04 -5.19
CA ASP A 50 4.92 7.43 -5.53
C ASP A 50 5.02 7.63 -7.05
N ARG A 51 3.89 7.38 -7.76
CA ARG A 51 3.81 7.40 -9.24
C ARG A 51 4.71 6.37 -9.94
N GLY A 52 5.11 5.35 -9.20
CA GLY A 52 6.04 4.29 -9.57
C GLY A 52 6.55 3.63 -8.29
N TRP A 53 7.14 2.44 -8.40
CA TRP A 53 7.73 1.78 -7.24
C TRP A 53 9.06 2.43 -6.86
N ASP A 54 9.10 3.11 -5.71
CA ASP A 54 10.37 3.51 -5.08
C ASP A 54 11.00 2.34 -4.34
N ILE A 55 10.15 1.55 -3.67
CA ILE A 55 10.51 0.33 -2.96
C ILE A 55 9.45 -0.71 -3.28
N GLU A 56 9.82 -1.71 -4.07
CA GLU A 56 8.95 -2.84 -4.36
C GLU A 56 8.85 -3.77 -3.14
N PRO A 57 7.67 -4.39 -2.90
CA PRO A 57 7.53 -5.40 -1.86
C PRO A 57 8.50 -6.56 -2.13
N SER A 58 9.45 -6.78 -1.21
CA SER A 58 10.50 -7.80 -1.38
C SER A 58 10.18 -9.15 -0.75
N ASP A 59 9.11 -9.24 0.04
CA ASP A 59 8.74 -10.44 0.79
C ASP A 59 7.23 -10.73 0.71
N PRO A 60 6.83 -12.02 0.87
CA PRO A 60 5.44 -12.43 0.70
C PRO A 60 4.45 -11.72 1.62
N ASP A 61 4.84 -11.41 2.86
CA ASP A 61 3.96 -10.73 3.81
C ASP A 61 3.71 -9.28 3.39
N THR A 62 4.75 -8.59 2.90
CA THR A 62 4.61 -7.22 2.35
C THR A 62 3.78 -7.22 1.07
N GLN A 63 3.92 -8.24 0.22
CA GLN A 63 3.11 -8.38 -0.99
C GLN A 63 1.64 -8.62 -0.66
N LEU A 64 1.35 -9.53 0.27
CA LEU A 64 -0.01 -9.78 0.75
C LEU A 64 -0.63 -8.52 1.40
N ALA A 65 0.18 -7.76 2.15
CA ALA A 65 -0.24 -6.49 2.73
C ALA A 65 -0.68 -5.47 1.67
N LEU A 66 0.10 -5.35 0.59
CA LEU A 66 -0.22 -4.52 -0.55
C LEU A 66 -1.52 -4.99 -1.23
N GLU A 67 -1.64 -6.27 -1.57
CA GLU A 67 -2.81 -6.83 -2.26
C GLU A 67 -4.11 -6.61 -1.46
N LEU A 68 -4.07 -6.78 -0.14
CA LEU A 68 -5.22 -6.53 0.73
C LEU A 68 -5.67 -5.07 0.71
N LEU A 69 -4.72 -4.11 0.70
CA LEU A 69 -5.04 -2.69 0.62
C LEU A 69 -5.61 -2.32 -0.76
N LEU A 70 -5.04 -2.86 -1.84
CA LEU A 70 -5.54 -2.67 -3.19
C LEU A 70 -6.98 -3.21 -3.33
N HIS A 71 -7.22 -4.44 -2.87
CA HIS A 71 -8.54 -5.05 -2.92
C HIS A 71 -9.56 -4.25 -2.10
N LYS A 72 -9.21 -3.78 -0.91
CA LYS A 72 -10.10 -3.00 -0.04
C LYS A 72 -10.54 -1.67 -0.66
N GLU A 73 -9.67 -1.00 -1.41
CA GLU A 73 -9.98 0.33 -1.97
C GLU A 73 -10.57 0.27 -3.38
N ASN A 74 -10.32 -0.82 -4.11
CA ASN A 74 -10.87 -1.05 -5.46
C ASN A 74 -12.14 -1.93 -5.46
N SER A 75 -12.59 -2.45 -4.31
CA SER A 75 -13.89 -3.17 -4.16
C SER A 75 -15.08 -2.24 -3.96
#